data_AF-A0A1W9U756-F1
#
_entry.id   AF-A0A1W9U756-F1
#
_cell.length_a   1.000
_cell.length_b   1.000
_cell.length_c   1.000
_cell.angle_alpha   90.00
_cell.angle_beta   90.00
_cell.angle_gamma   90.00
#
_symmetry.space_group_name_H-M   'P 1'
#
loop_
_entity.id
_entity.type
_entity.pdbx_description
1 polymer ?
#
loop_
_entity_poly.entity_id
_entity_poly.type
_entity_poly.pdbx_seq_one_letter_code
_entity_poly.pdbx_strand_id
1 'polypeptide(L)'
;MAKHIGIIACSAEGAALCYRTICAEAPAEMGEHRPPEITMHTHPLSEYMVPIRAGDWDKVAQLMLSSAGKVAQAGADFAICLDNTIHQAFDLVTPKSPIPWLHIADTVGEQARKKGFTHLGILGTKYLMTGPVYSDALNPVP
;
A
#
# COMPACT_ATOMS: atom_id res chain seq x y z
N MET A 1 -18.58 -13.07 -3.71
CA MET A 1 -17.74 -13.18 -2.49
C MET A 1 -16.82 -11.98 -2.45
N ALA A 2 -16.37 -11.57 -1.27
CA ALA A 2 -15.36 -10.53 -1.16
C ALA A 2 -14.05 -10.99 -1.81
N LYS A 3 -13.29 -10.04 -2.37
CA LYS A 3 -11.96 -10.34 -2.89
C LYS A 3 -10.99 -10.62 -1.74
N HIS A 4 -10.07 -11.55 -1.94
CA HIS A 4 -8.97 -11.86 -1.03
C HIS A 4 -7.91 -10.76 -1.10
N ILE A 5 -7.59 -10.18 0.05
CA ILE A 5 -6.64 -9.07 0.17
C ILE A 5 -5.23 -9.59 0.49
N GLY A 6 -4.24 -9.19 -0.32
CA GLY A 6 -2.82 -9.36 -0.04
C GLY A 6 -2.22 -8.11 0.61
N ILE A 7 -1.74 -8.21 1.84
CA ILE A 7 -1.04 -7.12 2.54
C ILE A 7 0.48 -7.31 2.42
N ILE A 8 1.13 -6.35 1.78
CA ILE A 8 2.59 -6.21 1.75
C ILE A 8 2.96 -5.27 2.90
N ALA A 9 3.46 -5.83 3.99
CA ALA A 9 3.49 -5.12 5.27
C ALA A 9 4.49 -3.96 5.34
N CYS A 10 5.74 -4.17 4.88
CA CYS A 10 6.90 -3.28 5.07
C CYS A 10 7.29 -3.06 6.55
N SER A 11 6.36 -2.53 7.36
CA SER A 11 6.48 -2.36 8.81
C SER A 11 5.39 -3.15 9.54
N ALA A 12 5.69 -3.55 10.78
CA ALA A 12 4.74 -4.33 11.57
C ALA A 12 3.55 -3.46 12.02
N GLU A 13 3.80 -2.23 12.43
CA GLU A 13 2.81 -1.30 12.97
C GLU A 13 1.76 -0.92 11.91
N GLY A 14 2.21 -0.56 10.71
CA GLY A 14 1.31 -0.19 9.61
C GLY A 14 0.44 -1.35 9.14
N ALA A 15 1.04 -2.54 9.02
CA ALA A 15 0.32 -3.74 8.59
C ALA A 15 -0.67 -4.24 9.64
N ALA A 16 -0.30 -4.22 10.92
CA ALA A 16 -1.19 -4.59 12.01
C ALA A 16 -2.38 -3.62 12.13
N LEU A 17 -2.13 -2.31 12.00
CA LEU A 17 -3.20 -1.32 11.96
C LEU A 17 -4.14 -1.58 10.79
N CYS A 18 -3.60 -1.83 9.58
CA CYS A 18 -4.41 -2.15 8.42
C CYS A 18 -5.35 -3.33 8.64
N TYR A 19 -4.78 -4.47 9.04
CA TYR A 19 -5.54 -5.69 9.26
C TYR A 19 -6.67 -5.45 10.26
N ARG A 20 -6.35 -4.77 11.38
CA ARG A 20 -7.35 -4.45 12.41
C ARG A 20 -8.44 -3.52 11.88
N THR A 21 -8.10 -2.51 11.10
CA THR A 21 -9.08 -1.58 10.53
C THR A 21 -10.00 -2.28 9.54
N ILE A 22 -9.46 -3.07 8.61
CA ILE A 22 -10.27 -3.84 7.65
C ILE A 22 -11.27 -4.74 8.39
N CYS A 23 -10.81 -5.49 9.38
CA CYS A 23 -11.68 -6.38 10.15
C CYS A 23 -12.72 -5.63 11.01
N ALA A 24 -12.39 -4.44 11.51
CA ALA A 24 -13.30 -3.62 12.30
C ALA A 24 -14.37 -2.93 11.46
N GLU A 25 -14.06 -2.56 10.21
CA GLU A 25 -15.01 -1.92 9.29
C GLU A 25 -15.87 -2.94 8.52
N ALA A 26 -15.38 -4.17 8.34
CA ALA A 26 -16.08 -5.21 7.59
C ALA A 26 -17.54 -5.46 8.01
N PRO A 27 -17.96 -5.43 9.29
CA PRO A 27 -19.35 -5.64 9.65
C PRO A 27 -20.33 -4.66 8.99
N ALA A 28 -19.93 -3.40 8.82
CA ALA A 28 -20.76 -2.38 8.20
C ALA A 28 -20.94 -2.59 6.69
N GLU A 29 -19.90 -3.11 6.03
CA GLU A 29 -19.86 -3.27 4.57
C GLU A 29 -20.27 -4.68 4.09
N MET A 30 -20.04 -5.70 4.93
CA MET A 30 -20.05 -7.11 4.53
C MET A 30 -20.95 -7.98 5.43
N GLY A 31 -21.46 -7.42 6.53
CA GLY A 31 -22.29 -8.10 7.50
C GLY A 31 -21.52 -8.66 8.70
N GLU A 32 -22.25 -8.94 9.76
CA GLU A 32 -21.72 -9.41 11.04
C GLU A 32 -20.88 -10.68 10.90
N HIS A 33 -19.70 -10.71 11.52
CA HIS A 33 -18.75 -11.83 11.48
C HIS A 33 -18.27 -12.23 10.07
N ARG A 34 -18.28 -11.31 9.09
CA ARG A 34 -17.81 -11.57 7.72
C ARG A 34 -16.64 -10.67 7.29
N PRO A 35 -15.49 -10.67 7.98
CA PRO A 35 -14.29 -10.05 7.44
C PRO A 35 -13.85 -10.73 6.12
N PRO A 36 -13.17 -10.01 5.22
CA PRO A 36 -12.63 -10.61 4.01
C PRO A 36 -11.49 -11.60 4.33
N GLU A 37 -11.17 -12.46 3.37
CA GLU A 37 -9.95 -13.27 3.44
C GLU A 37 -8.71 -12.37 3.25
N ILE A 38 -7.67 -12.58 4.05
CA ILE A 38 -6.46 -11.75 4.08
C ILE A 38 -5.22 -12.63 4.19
N THR A 39 -4.23 -12.41 3.32
CA THR A 39 -2.87 -12.91 3.50
C THR A 39 -1.91 -11.75 3.67
N MET A 40 -1.03 -11.83 4.65
CA MET A 40 -0.04 -10.80 4.94
C MET A 40 1.37 -11.37 4.89
N HIS A 41 2.29 -10.65 4.23
CA HIS A 41 3.71 -10.99 4.21
C HIS A 41 4.58 -9.80 4.64
N THR A 42 5.59 -10.09 5.47
CA THR A 42 6.52 -9.11 6.04
C THR A 42 7.95 -9.55 5.82
N HIS A 43 8.75 -8.73 5.13
CA HIS A 43 10.21 -8.76 5.27
C HIS A 43 10.63 -7.97 6.52
N PRO A 44 11.76 -8.29 7.17
CA PRO A 44 12.34 -7.42 8.19
C PRO A 44 12.47 -5.99 7.68
N LEU A 45 12.03 -5.00 8.46
CA LEU A 45 12.11 -3.58 8.07
C LEU A 45 13.56 -3.15 7.76
N SER A 46 14.55 -3.77 8.41
CA SER A 46 15.96 -3.55 8.12
C SER A 46 16.33 -3.81 6.65
N GLU A 47 15.71 -4.79 6.00
CA GLU A 47 15.94 -5.10 4.58
C GLU A 47 15.43 -3.98 3.66
N TYR A 48 14.32 -3.33 4.02
CA TYR A 48 13.82 -2.15 3.31
C TYR A 48 14.66 -0.90 3.59
N MET A 49 15.09 -0.70 4.84
CA MET A 49 15.80 0.53 5.23
C MET A 49 17.16 0.67 4.58
N VAL A 50 17.86 -0.42 4.25
CA VAL A 50 19.15 -0.36 3.53
C VAL A 50 19.00 0.32 2.17
N PRO A 51 18.18 -0.19 1.22
CA PRO A 51 17.99 0.44 -0.08
C PRO A 51 17.24 1.78 0.00
N ILE A 52 16.29 1.97 0.91
CA ILE A 52 15.63 3.28 1.11
C ILE A 52 16.66 4.37 1.43
N ARG A 53 17.60 4.10 2.34
CA ARG A 53 18.65 5.06 2.70
C ARG A 53 19.65 5.31 1.56
N ALA A 54 19.85 4.31 0.70
CA ALA A 54 20.70 4.41 -0.47
C ALA A 54 20.01 5.05 -1.69
N GLY A 55 18.69 5.26 -1.64
CA GLY A 55 17.89 5.71 -2.79
C GLY A 55 17.73 4.63 -3.87
N ASP A 56 17.95 3.36 -3.54
CA ASP A 56 17.86 2.22 -4.46
C ASP A 56 16.42 1.69 -4.53
N TRP A 57 15.59 2.37 -5.31
CA TRP A 57 14.17 2.03 -5.44
C TRP A 57 13.92 0.74 -6.24
N ASP A 58 14.86 0.32 -7.09
CA ASP A 58 14.81 -0.99 -7.74
C ASP A 58 14.88 -2.12 -6.71
N LYS A 59 15.75 -1.99 -5.71
CA LYS A 59 15.85 -2.99 -4.64
C LYS A 59 14.62 -2.99 -3.72
N VAL A 60 14.05 -1.81 -3.44
CA VAL A 60 12.76 -1.71 -2.75
C VAL A 60 11.66 -2.42 -3.55
N ALA A 61 11.57 -2.19 -4.86
CA ALA A 61 10.62 -2.85 -5.74
C ALA A 61 10.77 -4.38 -5.73
N GLN A 62 12.01 -4.90 -5.70
CA GLN A 62 12.26 -6.34 -5.61
C GLN A 62 11.68 -6.95 -4.31
N LEU A 63 11.82 -6.27 -3.17
CA LEU A 63 11.25 -6.73 -1.89
C LEU A 63 9.71 -6.69 -1.91
N MET A 64 9.13 -5.66 -2.51
CA MET A 64 7.69 -5.54 -2.71
C MET A 64 7.17 -6.67 -3.60
N LEU A 65 7.81 -6.92 -4.75
CA LEU A 65 7.46 -7.99 -5.69
C LEU A 65 7.60 -9.38 -5.09
N SER A 66 8.65 -9.61 -4.29
CA SER A 66 8.82 -10.85 -3.51
C SER A 66 7.62 -11.10 -2.61
N SER A 67 7.14 -10.07 -1.91
CA SER A 67 5.95 -10.17 -1.06
C SER A 67 4.68 -10.39 -1.89
N ALA A 68 4.54 -9.66 -2.99
CA ALA A 68 3.43 -9.77 -3.94
C ALA A 68 3.27 -11.20 -4.47
N GLY A 69 4.39 -11.83 -4.86
CA GLY A 69 4.41 -13.21 -5.33
C GLY A 69 3.92 -14.18 -4.27
N LYS A 70 4.35 -14.02 -3.01
CA LYS A 70 3.93 -14.89 -1.91
C LYS A 70 2.44 -14.77 -1.60
N VAL A 71 1.91 -13.54 -1.53
CA VAL A 71 0.47 -13.35 -1.27
C VAL A 71 -0.39 -13.81 -2.45
N ALA A 72 0.07 -13.60 -3.69
CA ALA A 72 -0.61 -14.11 -4.88
C ALA A 72 -0.65 -15.66 -4.90
N GLN A 73 0.46 -16.32 -4.56
CA GLN A 73 0.51 -17.78 -4.42
C GLN A 73 -0.41 -18.31 -3.32
N ALA A 74 -0.71 -17.49 -2.31
CA ALA A 74 -1.67 -17.82 -1.25
C ALA A 74 -3.13 -17.56 -1.66
N GLY A 75 -3.39 -17.01 -2.85
CA GLY A 75 -4.74 -16.79 -3.38
C GLY A 75 -5.20 -15.34 -3.42
N ALA A 76 -4.38 -14.37 -3.00
CA ALA A 76 -4.79 -12.97 -2.96
C ALA A 76 -5.19 -12.45 -4.35
N ASP A 77 -6.35 -11.79 -4.44
CA ASP A 77 -6.88 -11.23 -5.69
C ASP A 77 -6.23 -9.87 -6.04
N PHE A 78 -5.75 -9.15 -5.03
CA PHE A 78 -5.09 -7.86 -5.18
C PHE A 78 -4.18 -7.54 -3.98
N ALA A 79 -3.26 -6.61 -4.18
CA ALA A 79 -2.26 -6.20 -3.22
C ALA A 79 -2.49 -4.77 -2.69
N ILE A 80 -2.20 -4.57 -1.40
CA ILE A 80 -2.13 -3.26 -0.75
C ILE A 80 -0.85 -3.15 0.09
N CYS A 81 -0.37 -1.92 0.28
CA CYS A 81 0.74 -1.63 1.18
C CYS A 81 0.47 -0.31 1.92
N LEU A 82 0.61 -0.32 3.26
CA LEU A 82 0.29 0.82 4.13
C LEU A 82 1.54 1.55 4.63
N ASP A 83 2.66 1.37 3.94
CA ASP A 83 3.83 2.21 4.09
C ASP A 83 3.87 3.20 2.94
N ASN A 84 3.61 4.48 3.23
CA ASN A 84 3.57 5.50 2.19
C ASN A 84 4.91 5.66 1.44
N THR A 85 6.06 5.42 2.10
CA THR A 85 7.38 5.73 1.54
C THR A 85 7.69 4.84 0.36
N ILE A 86 7.40 3.54 0.46
CA ILE A 86 7.80 2.57 -0.55
C ILE A 86 6.94 2.62 -1.82
N HIS A 87 5.82 3.36 -1.82
CA HIS A 87 5.07 3.68 -3.04
C HIS A 87 5.90 4.52 -4.02
N GLN A 88 7.03 5.08 -3.60
CA GLN A 88 7.99 5.66 -4.56
C GLN A 88 8.54 4.63 -5.56
N ALA A 89 8.50 3.34 -5.24
CA ALA A 89 8.90 2.25 -6.13
C ALA A 89 7.72 1.67 -6.94
N PHE A 90 6.51 2.24 -6.85
CA PHE A 90 5.28 1.62 -7.35
C PHE A 90 5.26 1.42 -8.88
N ASP A 91 5.84 2.34 -9.65
CA ASP A 91 5.97 2.23 -11.10
C ASP A 91 6.88 1.07 -11.53
N LEU A 92 7.82 0.67 -10.66
CA LEU A 92 8.70 -0.48 -10.90
C LEU A 92 8.03 -1.81 -10.51
N VAL A 93 7.02 -1.76 -9.63
CA VAL A 93 6.31 -2.92 -9.07
C VAL A 93 5.13 -3.30 -9.96
N THR A 94 4.24 -2.36 -10.25
CA THR A 94 2.93 -2.64 -10.87
C THR A 94 3.03 -3.41 -12.19
N PRO A 95 3.93 -3.05 -13.14
CA PRO A 95 4.05 -3.78 -14.41
C PRO A 95 4.56 -5.22 -14.27
N LYS A 96 5.19 -5.56 -13.14
CA LYS A 96 5.82 -6.86 -12.88
C LYS A 96 5.03 -7.69 -11.87
N SER A 97 3.97 -7.13 -11.27
CA SER A 97 3.25 -7.82 -10.22
C SER A 97 2.29 -8.87 -10.78
N PRO A 98 2.18 -10.04 -10.13
CA PRO A 98 1.24 -11.07 -10.57
C PRO A 98 -0.24 -10.72 -10.30
N ILE A 99 -0.51 -9.72 -9.46
CA ILE A 99 -1.85 -9.29 -9.05
C ILE A 99 -1.94 -7.76 -9.07
N PRO A 100 -3.14 -7.18 -9.29
CA PRO A 100 -3.32 -5.73 -9.28
C PRO A 100 -3.04 -5.12 -7.90
N TRP A 101 -2.68 -3.84 -7.87
CA TRP A 101 -2.39 -3.09 -6.64
C TRP A 101 -3.34 -1.91 -6.47
N LEU A 102 -3.59 -1.54 -5.21
CA LEU A 102 -4.16 -0.23 -4.87
C LEU A 102 -3.05 0.71 -4.41
N HIS A 103 -2.93 1.85 -5.10
CA HIS A 103 -2.01 2.91 -4.73
C HIS A 103 -2.61 3.76 -3.60
N ILE A 104 -1.84 4.01 -2.53
CA ILE A 104 -2.35 4.68 -1.33
C ILE A 104 -2.71 6.14 -1.62
N ALA A 105 -1.86 6.85 -2.36
CA ALA A 105 -2.09 8.26 -2.66
C ALA A 105 -3.25 8.46 -3.65
N ASP A 106 -3.49 7.51 -4.56
CA ASP A 106 -4.63 7.56 -5.48
C ASP A 106 -5.93 7.41 -4.70
N THR A 107 -5.95 6.46 -3.75
CA THR A 107 -7.10 6.22 -2.87
C THR A 107 -7.41 7.46 -2.02
N VAL A 108 -6.38 8.10 -1.45
CA VAL A 108 -6.53 9.34 -0.69
C VAL A 108 -7.02 10.48 -1.59
N GLY A 109 -6.46 10.65 -2.78
CA GLY A 109 -6.85 11.68 -3.74
C GLY A 109 -8.30 11.53 -4.19
N GLU A 110 -8.75 10.31 -4.47
CA GLU A 110 -10.15 10.03 -4.81
C GLU A 110 -11.09 10.40 -3.66
N GLN A 111 -10.76 10.02 -2.43
CA GLN A 111 -11.57 10.36 -1.25
C GLN A 111 -11.60 11.86 -0.97
N ALA A 112 -10.48 12.55 -1.16
CA ALA A 112 -10.41 14.01 -1.04
C ALA A 112 -11.32 14.70 -2.07
N ARG A 113 -11.28 14.26 -3.34
CA ARG A 113 -12.17 14.77 -4.39
C ARG A 113 -13.64 14.52 -4.06
N LYS A 114 -13.99 13.32 -3.59
CA LYS A 114 -15.36 12.99 -3.14
C LYS A 114 -15.86 13.91 -2.03
N LYS A 115 -14.97 14.40 -1.17
CA LYS A 115 -15.28 15.36 -0.09
C LYS A 115 -15.17 16.83 -0.52
N GLY A 116 -14.85 17.12 -1.78
CA GLY A 116 -14.73 18.48 -2.30
C GLY A 116 -13.45 19.21 -1.87
N PHE A 117 -12.43 18.50 -1.39
CA PHE A 117 -11.14 19.12 -1.05
C PHE A 117 -10.30 19.37 -2.31
N THR A 118 -9.73 20.58 -2.40
CA THR A 118 -8.89 21.00 -3.54
C THR A 118 -7.42 21.21 -3.16
N HIS A 119 -7.12 21.34 -1.87
CA HIS A 119 -5.77 21.52 -1.35
C HIS A 119 -5.58 20.63 -0.12
N LEU A 120 -4.58 19.75 -0.15
CA LEU A 120 -4.30 18.79 0.92
C LEU A 120 -2.94 19.12 1.56
N GLY A 121 -2.92 19.23 2.89
CA GLY A 121 -1.67 19.24 3.64
C GLY A 121 -1.20 17.81 3.87
N ILE A 122 0.03 17.50 3.46
CA ILE A 122 0.63 16.16 3.64
C ILE A 122 1.58 16.18 4.83
N LEU A 123 1.32 15.31 5.81
CA LEU A 123 2.18 15.10 6.97
C LEU A 123 2.64 13.65 7.01
N GLY A 124 3.88 13.42 7.44
CA GLY A 124 4.44 12.08 7.54
C GLY A 124 5.92 12.10 7.85
N THR A 125 6.62 11.02 7.46
CA THR A 125 8.08 10.98 7.53
C THR A 125 8.69 12.02 6.58
N LYS A 126 9.94 12.41 6.84
CA LYS A 126 10.69 13.28 5.91
C LYS A 126 10.68 12.72 4.48
N TYR A 127 10.90 11.42 4.32
CA TYR A 127 10.89 10.76 3.01
C TYR A 127 9.57 10.95 2.26
N LEU A 128 8.44 10.80 2.96
CA LEU A 128 7.13 11.00 2.34
C LEU A 128 6.89 12.46 1.97
N MET A 129 7.15 13.36 2.92
CA MET A 129 6.85 14.78 2.76
C MET A 129 7.72 15.46 1.69
N THR A 130 8.94 14.97 1.47
CA THR A 130 9.85 15.48 0.43
C THR A 130 9.92 14.60 -0.82
N GLY A 131 9.19 13.49 -0.82
CA GLY A 131 9.19 12.49 -1.89
C GLY A 131 8.04 12.67 -2.88
N PRO A 132 8.07 11.93 -4.00
CA PRO A 132 7.14 12.13 -5.10
C PRO A 132 5.74 11.50 -4.89
N VAL A 133 5.60 10.59 -3.92
CA VAL A 133 4.42 9.70 -3.81
C VAL A 133 3.08 10.42 -3.85
N TYR A 134 2.92 11.48 -3.07
CA TYR A 134 1.69 12.27 -3.05
C TYR A 134 1.66 13.38 -4.10
N SER A 135 2.81 14.00 -4.42
CA SER A 135 2.82 15.05 -5.44
C SER A 135 2.39 14.49 -6.80
N ASP A 136 2.91 13.32 -7.16
CA ASP A 136 2.71 12.76 -8.48
C ASP A 136 1.27 12.22 -8.63
N ALA A 137 0.73 11.61 -7.58
CA ALA A 137 -0.64 11.09 -7.56
C ALA A 137 -1.73 12.18 -7.43
N LEU A 138 -1.44 13.31 -6.78
CA LEU A 138 -2.42 14.37 -6.53
C LEU A 138 -2.34 15.53 -7.53
N ASN A 139 -1.25 15.63 -8.29
CA ASN A 139 -1.17 16.64 -9.35
C ASN A 139 -2.25 16.36 -10.41
N PRO A 140 -2.97 17.39 -10.87
CA PRO A 140 -3.83 17.23 -12.02
C PRO A 140 -2.95 16.80 -13.19
N VAL A 141 -3.26 15.65 -13.79
CA VAL A 141 -2.82 15.37 -15.16
C VAL A 141 -3.34 16.55 -16.00
N PRO A 142 -2.47 17.25 -16.75
CA PRO A 142 -2.86 18.43 -17.52
C PRO A 142 -4.02 18.16 -18.47
#